data_AF-A0A1Q7A3Y5-F1
#
_entry.id   AF-A0A1Q7A3Y5-F1
#
_cell.length_a   1.000
_cell.length_b   1.000
_cell.length_c   1.000
_cell.angle_alpha   90.00
_cell.angle_beta   90.00
_cell.angle_gamma   90.00
#
_symmetry.space_group_name_H-M   'P 1'
#
loop_
_entity.id
_entity.type
_entity.pdbx_description
1 polymer ?
#
loop_
_entity_poly.entity_id
_entity_poly.type
_entity_poly.pdbx_seq_one_letter_code
_entity_poly.pdbx_strand_id
1 'polypeptide(L)'
;MAKRCTHLDQIKDVTPSAKGCEDCLKIGDTWVHLRLCLICGHVGCCDDSKNKHATKHFHATNHPIIQSFEPGEDWGWCYIDQVMLEFA
;
A
#
# COMPACT_ATOMS: atom_id res chain seq x y z
N MET A 1 11.20 -1.92 20.96
CA MET A 1 11.99 -2.45 19.82
C MET A 1 11.05 -2.58 18.64
N ALA A 2 11.14 -1.69 17.65
CA ALA A 2 10.38 -1.83 16.41
C ALA A 2 10.76 -3.19 15.79
N LYS A 3 9.76 -4.05 15.55
CA LYS A 3 9.97 -5.32 14.85
C LYS A 3 10.61 -4.99 13.50
N ARG A 4 11.83 -5.48 13.28
CA ARG A 4 12.53 -5.30 12.01
C ARG A 4 11.84 -6.17 10.97
N CYS A 5 11.09 -5.54 10.08
CA CYS A 5 10.60 -6.19 8.87
C CYS A 5 11.79 -6.49 7.96
N THR A 6 11.98 -7.75 7.57
CA THR A 6 13.05 -8.15 6.64
C THR A 6 12.72 -7.81 5.19
N HIS A 7 11.46 -7.46 4.90
CA HIS A 7 11.00 -7.16 3.55
C HIS A 7 11.37 -5.75 3.08
N LEU A 8 11.89 -4.88 3.97
CA LEU A 8 12.30 -3.51 3.63
C LEU A 8 13.32 -3.45 2.48
N ASP A 9 14.12 -4.50 2.30
CA ASP A 9 15.06 -4.66 1.18
C ASP A 9 14.37 -4.70 -0.20
N GLN A 10 13.08 -5.07 -0.23
CA GLN A 10 12.29 -5.11 -1.47
C GLN A 10 11.73 -3.73 -1.87
N ILE A 11 11.82 -2.73 -0.99
CA ILE A 11 11.37 -1.36 -1.29
C ILE A 11 12.21 -0.82 -2.44
N LYS A 12 11.53 -0.24 -3.42
CA LYS A 12 12.12 0.41 -4.58
C LYS A 12 11.63 1.85 -4.66
N ASP A 13 12.41 2.68 -5.33
CA ASP A 13 11.91 3.97 -5.80
C ASP A 13 10.83 3.71 -6.86
N VAL A 14 9.58 3.94 -6.49
CA VAL A 14 8.41 3.63 -7.31
C VAL A 14 7.60 4.88 -7.57
N THR A 15 7.13 5.02 -8.80
CA THR A 15 6.17 6.08 -9.15
C THR A 15 4.75 5.56 -8.95
N PRO A 16 3.87 6.31 -8.26
CA PRO A 16 2.47 5.94 -8.13
C PRO A 16 1.81 5.75 -9.51
N SER A 17 1.20 4.59 -9.74
CA SER A 17 0.54 4.26 -11.01
C SER A 17 -0.66 5.19 -11.31
N ALA A 18 -1.29 5.71 -10.25
CA ALA A 18 -2.41 6.62 -10.35
C ALA A 18 -2.44 7.60 -9.16
N LYS A 19 -3.18 8.70 -9.30
CA LYS A 19 -3.47 9.65 -8.20
C LYS A 19 -4.52 9.14 -7.21
N GLY A 20 -5.00 7.92 -7.40
CA GLY A 20 -6.11 7.30 -6.67
C GLY A 20 -6.05 5.80 -6.83
N CYS A 21 -7.01 5.09 -6.25
CA CYS A 21 -7.06 3.64 -6.40
C CYS A 21 -7.35 3.29 -7.86
N GLU A 22 -6.37 2.68 -8.55
CA GLU A 22 -6.44 2.43 -9.99
C GLU A 22 -7.67 1.59 -10.36
N ASP A 23 -7.94 0.54 -9.59
CA ASP A 23 -9.08 -0.35 -9.84
C ASP A 23 -10.42 0.30 -9.51
N CYS A 24 -10.51 1.13 -8.45
CA CYS A 24 -11.73 1.90 -8.18
C CYS A 24 -12.01 2.90 -9.31
N LEU A 25 -10.97 3.56 -9.82
CA LEU A 25 -11.09 4.49 -10.95
C LEU A 25 -11.60 3.80 -12.21
N LYS A 26 -11.16 2.57 -12.50
CA LYS A 26 -11.62 1.79 -13.65
C LYS A 26 -13.11 1.45 -13.59
N ILE A 27 -13.64 1.21 -12.39
CA ILE A 27 -15.06 0.87 -12.18
C ILE A 27 -15.94 2.07 -11.81
N GLY A 28 -15.35 3.25 -11.61
CA GLY A 28 -16.05 4.46 -11.17
C GLY A 28 -16.57 4.40 -9.73
N ASP A 29 -15.92 3.62 -8.85
CA ASP A 29 -16.27 3.49 -7.44
C ASP A 29 -15.33 4.37 -6.58
N THR A 30 -15.62 4.50 -5.28
CA THR A 30 -14.89 5.39 -4.39
C THR A 30 -14.01 4.61 -3.40
N TRP A 31 -13.23 5.34 -2.61
CA TRP A 31 -12.38 4.79 -1.57
C TRP A 31 -12.34 5.73 -0.37
N VAL A 32 -11.88 5.20 0.76
CA VAL A 32 -11.68 5.96 2.00
C VAL A 32 -10.26 6.48 2.05
N HIS A 33 -9.27 5.57 2.08
CA HIS A 33 -7.84 5.91 2.09
C HIS A 33 -7.05 5.13 1.05
N LEU A 34 -5.94 5.72 0.62
CA LEU A 34 -5.05 5.15 -0.38
C LEU A 34 -3.80 4.53 0.24
N ARG A 35 -3.34 3.47 -0.40
CA ARG A 35 -2.11 2.74 -0.06
C ARG A 35 -1.29 2.55 -1.32
N LEU A 36 -0.03 2.98 -1.26
CA LEU A 36 0.95 2.84 -2.33
C LEU A 36 1.80 1.60 -2.05
N CYS A 37 1.91 0.69 -3.02
CA CYS A 37 2.85 -0.41 -2.94
C CYS A 37 4.28 0.08 -3.22
N LEU A 38 5.17 -0.04 -2.24
CA LEU A 38 6.57 0.40 -2.36
C LEU A 38 7.46 -0.52 -3.22
N ILE A 39 6.89 -1.57 -3.81
CA ILE A 39 7.65 -2.56 -4.60
C ILE A 39 7.38 -2.38 -6.10
N CYS A 40 6.15 -2.00 -6.46
CA CYS A 40 5.74 -1.82 -7.87
C CYS A 40 5.05 -0.49 -8.18
N GLY A 41 4.75 0.35 -7.19
CA GLY A 41 4.08 1.64 -7.40
C GLY A 41 2.57 1.58 -7.57
N HIS A 42 1.95 0.41 -7.43
CA HIS A 42 0.50 0.29 -7.53
C HIS A 42 -0.22 1.01 -6.39
N VAL A 43 -1.28 1.75 -6.70
CA VAL A 43 -2.10 2.47 -5.71
C VAL A 43 -3.43 1.76 -5.53
N GLY A 44 -3.64 1.21 -4.33
CA GLY A 44 -4.84 0.49 -3.93
C GLY A 44 -5.59 1.19 -2.80
N CYS A 45 -6.90 0.95 -2.70
CA CYS A 45 -7.68 1.41 -1.55
C CYS A 45 -7.50 0.47 -0.34
N CYS A 46 -7.58 1.05 0.86
CA CYS A 46 -7.38 0.33 2.12
C CYS A 46 -8.47 -0.72 2.40
N ASP A 47 -8.27 -1.54 3.43
CA ASP A 47 -9.24 -2.57 3.88
C ASP A 47 -10.56 -2.02 4.41
N ASP A 48 -10.60 -0.75 4.82
CA ASP A 48 -11.84 -0.05 5.23
C ASP A 48 -12.68 0.37 4.01
N SER A 49 -12.04 0.49 2.84
CA SER A 49 -12.75 0.74 1.59
C SER A 49 -13.49 -0.52 1.14
N LYS A 50 -14.67 -0.32 0.54
CA LYS A 50 -15.54 -1.39 0.02
C LYS A 50 -14.80 -2.47 -0.78
N ASN A 51 -13.83 -2.06 -1.61
CA ASN A 51 -13.18 -2.96 -2.57
C ASN A 51 -11.88 -3.62 -2.10
N LYS A 52 -11.21 -3.06 -1.07
CA LYS A 52 -9.97 -3.60 -0.46
C LYS A 52 -8.87 -3.93 -1.46
N HIS A 53 -8.62 -3.01 -2.41
CA HIS A 53 -7.69 -3.27 -3.52
C HIS A 53 -6.24 -3.43 -3.08
N ALA A 54 -5.79 -2.75 -2.03
CA ALA A 54 -4.43 -2.92 -1.51
C ALA A 54 -4.16 -4.38 -1.06
N THR A 55 -5.12 -4.98 -0.35
CA THR A 55 -5.00 -6.37 0.14
C THR A 55 -5.16 -7.37 -1.00
N LYS A 56 -6.09 -7.14 -1.94
CA LYS A 56 -6.20 -7.96 -3.15
C LYS A 56 -4.90 -7.93 -3.98
N HIS A 57 -4.30 -6.75 -4.12
CA HIS A 57 -3.02 -6.57 -4.78
C HIS A 57 -1.92 -7.36 -4.09
N PHE A 58 -1.83 -7.29 -2.75
CA PHE A 58 -0.92 -8.14 -1.98
C PHE A 58 -1.14 -9.63 -2.26
N HIS A 59 -2.38 -10.12 -2.24
CA HIS A 59 -2.64 -11.54 -2.53
C HIS A 59 -2.31 -11.95 -3.97
N ALA A 60 -2.43 -11.04 -4.94
CA ALA A 60 -2.16 -11.33 -6.36
C ALA A 60 -0.67 -11.27 -6.71
N THR A 61 0.07 -10.33 -6.11
CA THR A 61 1.47 -10.03 -6.46
C THR A 61 2.47 -10.47 -5.40
N ASN A 62 1.98 -10.80 -4.21
CA ASN A 62 2.77 -11.12 -3.03
C ASN A 62 3.72 -9.99 -2.61
N HIS A 63 3.31 -8.73 -2.84
CA HIS A 63 4.04 -7.54 -2.42
C HIS A 63 3.74 -7.18 -0.95
N PRO A 64 4.64 -7.50 0.00
CA PRO A 64 4.34 -7.39 1.42
C PRO A 64 4.21 -5.96 1.93
N ILE A 65 4.83 -4.98 1.28
CA ILE A 65 4.97 -3.63 1.82
C ILE A 65 4.11 -2.63 1.06
N ILE A 66 3.33 -1.88 1.84
CA ILE A 66 2.59 -0.69 1.41
C ILE A 66 2.95 0.51 2.27
N GLN A 67 2.79 1.71 1.73
CA GLN A 67 2.88 3.00 2.41
C GLN A 67 1.51 3.68 2.36
N SER A 68 1.20 4.50 3.37
CA SER A 68 0.08 5.42 3.25
C SER A 68 0.35 6.42 2.13
N PHE A 69 -0.64 6.61 1.25
CA PHE A 69 -0.57 7.61 0.17
C PHE A 69 -1.43 8.84 0.50
N GLU A 70 -1.67 9.06 1.79
CA GLU A 70 -2.42 10.20 2.30
C GLU A 70 -1.48 11.38 2.57
N PRO A 71 -1.93 12.63 2.32
CA PRO A 71 -1.10 13.81 2.53
C PRO A 71 -0.70 13.97 4.00
N GLY A 72 0.61 13.98 4.27
CA GLY A 72 1.17 14.19 5.61
C GLY A 72 1.41 12.91 6.41
N GLU A 73 1.14 11.73 5.84
CA GLU A 73 1.43 10.45 6.45
C GLU A 73 2.66 9.79 5.80
N ASP A 74 3.68 9.46 6.60
CA ASP A 74 4.88 8.76 6.12
C ASP A 74 5.14 7.45 6.89
N TRP A 75 4.08 6.63 6.93
CA TRP A 75 4.12 5.31 7.55
C TRP A 75 3.78 4.24 6.52
N GLY A 76 4.27 3.03 6.77
CA GLY A 76 3.99 1.84 5.98
C GLY A 76 3.50 0.67 6.81
N TRP A 77 3.10 -0.37 6.11
CA TRP A 77 2.63 -1.61 6.70
C TRP A 77 3.20 -2.80 5.94
N CYS A 78 3.68 -3.78 6.69
CA CYS A 78 4.06 -5.08 6.15
C CYS A 78 2.93 -6.09 6.41
N TYR A 79 2.30 -6.60 5.36
CA TYR A 79 1.24 -7.61 5.46
C TYR A 79 1.73 -8.95 6.02
N ILE A 80 2.98 -9.34 5.75
CA ILE A 80 3.56 -10.61 6.20
C ILE A 80 3.92 -10.56 7.68
N ASP A 81 4.69 -9.54 8.09
CA ASP A 81 5.13 -9.39 9.48
C ASP A 81 4.04 -8.82 10.38
N GLN A 82 2.99 -8.23 9.79
CA GLN A 82 1.90 -7.51 10.45
C GLN A 82 2.45 -6.42 11.38
N VAL A 83 3.33 -5.60 10.82
CA VAL A 83 3.98 -4.50 11.53
C VAL A 83 3.81 -3.20 10.79
N MET A 84 3.66 -2.14 11.57
CA MET A 84 3.79 -0.77 11.09
C MET A 84 5.27 -0.46 10.88
N LEU A 85 5.55 0.21 9.77
CA LEU A 85 6.84 0.75 9.38
C LEU A 85 6.74 2.26 9.53
N GLU A 86 7.73 2.88 10.13
CA GLU A 86 7.82 4.34 10.25
C GLU A 86 9.00 4.79 9.40
N PHE A 87 8.76 5.64 8.42
CA PHE A 87 9.79 6.21 7.56
C PHE A 87 10.07 7.64 8.04
N ALA A 88 10.65 7.74 9.24
CA ALA A 88 11.06 8.99 9.86
C ALA A 88 12.52 9.33 9.54
#